data_AF-A0A258AQH9-F1
#
_entry.id   AF-A0A258AQH9-F1
#
_cell.length_a   1.000
_cell.length_b   1.000
_cell.length_c   1.000
_cell.angle_alpha   90.00
_cell.angle_beta   90.00
_cell.angle_gamma   90.00
#
_symmetry.space_group_name_H-M   'P 1'
#
loop_
_entity.id
_entity.type
_entity.pdbx_description
1 polymer ?
#
loop_
_entity_poly.entity_id
_entity_poly.type
_entity_poly.pdbx_seq_one_letter_code
_entity_poly.pdbx_strand_id
1 'polypeptide(L)'
;MSARSSVFIGSSTEGLETARALRTQLDKDAEITLWNEGIFPLSQGYLEALVNALPRFDFAVLVFSADDEIKSRGISELAPRDNVMFELGLFMGRLGRERTFVLYDDTQRPKLPSDLAGVSTATYRSDRADGNIVAAVGAASDSIRSAIRSLGVHESRGSRNLQQATDSIEYASNTVAKLVGLLARSRAVELDVISRQFGGLMPADILASMRQDLADLQAETKE
;
A
#
# COMPACT_ATOMS: atom_id res chain seq x y z
N MET A 1 6.66 11.89 10.90
CA MET A 1 7.24 10.54 10.74
C MET A 1 7.31 10.24 9.25
N SER A 2 8.47 9.83 8.71
CA SER A 2 8.55 9.36 7.32
C SER A 2 7.76 8.05 7.19
N ALA A 3 6.98 7.91 6.12
CA ALA A 3 6.26 6.66 5.85
C ALA A 3 7.26 5.51 5.68
N ARG A 4 7.01 4.38 6.33
CA ARG A 4 7.84 3.18 6.23
C ARG A 4 7.53 2.48 4.91
N SER A 5 8.57 1.98 4.24
CA SER A 5 8.38 1.17 3.03
C SER A 5 7.65 -0.12 3.36
N SER A 6 6.70 -0.52 2.53
CA SER A 6 6.03 -1.82 2.64
C SER A 6 6.72 -2.87 1.77
N VAL A 7 6.95 -4.05 2.33
CA VAL A 7 7.65 -5.16 1.67
C VAL A 7 6.78 -6.40 1.71
N PHE A 8 6.53 -6.97 0.55
CA PHE A 8 5.96 -8.31 0.43
C PHE A 8 7.06 -9.36 0.53
N ILE A 9 6.82 -10.45 1.27
CA ILE A 9 7.70 -11.62 1.24
C ILE A 9 6.91 -12.85 0.77
N GLY A 10 7.24 -13.33 -0.42
CA GLY A 10 6.71 -14.57 -1.00
C GLY A 10 7.65 -15.74 -0.74
N SER A 11 7.09 -16.93 -0.55
CA SER A 11 7.84 -18.18 -0.43
C SER A 11 6.92 -19.36 -0.73
N SER A 12 7.51 -20.53 -0.92
CA SER A 12 6.78 -21.78 -0.73
C SER A 12 6.53 -22.05 0.77
N THR A 13 5.83 -23.15 1.08
CA THR A 13 5.66 -23.62 2.45
C THR A 13 7.01 -24.00 3.07
N GLU A 14 7.90 -24.57 2.28
CA GLU A 14 9.24 -25.01 2.64
C GLU A 14 10.15 -23.81 2.96
N GLY A 15 10.05 -22.73 2.18
CA GLY A 15 10.77 -21.47 2.42
C GLY A 15 10.17 -20.58 3.51
N LEU A 16 9.07 -20.97 4.15
CA LEU A 16 8.33 -20.12 5.10
C LEU A 16 9.16 -19.77 6.35
N GLU A 17 10.01 -20.69 6.81
CA GLU A 17 10.89 -20.42 7.96
C GLU A 17 11.90 -19.31 7.64
N THR A 18 12.52 -19.37 6.46
CA THR A 18 13.41 -18.32 5.93
C THR A 18 12.67 -17.00 5.77
N ALA A 19 11.43 -17.01 5.27
CA ALA A 19 10.62 -15.80 5.13
C ALA A 19 10.34 -15.13 6.49
N ARG A 20 10.02 -15.92 7.53
CA ARG A 20 9.83 -15.42 8.90
C ARG A 20 11.13 -14.89 9.51
N ALA A 21 12.26 -15.54 9.22
CA ALA A 21 13.58 -15.11 9.65
C ALA A 21 13.94 -13.74 9.04
N LEU A 22 13.70 -13.58 7.74
CA LEU A 22 13.90 -12.32 7.02
C LEU A 22 13.02 -11.20 7.57
N ARG A 23 11.73 -11.49 7.82
CA ARG A 23 10.82 -10.54 8.49
C ARG A 23 11.41 -10.05 9.81
N THR A 24 11.93 -10.96 10.62
CA THR A 24 12.53 -10.63 11.93
C THR A 24 13.71 -9.67 11.78
N GLN A 25 14.56 -9.86 10.76
CA GLN A 25 15.72 -9.00 10.52
C GLN A 25 15.38 -7.61 9.96
N LEU A 26 14.24 -7.47 9.29
CA LEU A 26 13.81 -6.23 8.61
C LEU A 26 12.70 -5.47 9.36
N ASP A 27 12.22 -5.99 10.49
CA ASP A 27 11.08 -5.45 11.26
C ASP A 27 11.23 -3.99 11.67
N LYS A 28 12.46 -3.49 11.87
CA LYS A 28 12.73 -2.08 12.21
C LYS A 28 12.84 -1.16 11.00
N ASP A 29 13.01 -1.71 9.80
CA ASP A 29 13.33 -0.97 8.59
C ASP A 29 12.10 -0.80 7.68
N ALA A 30 11.22 -1.80 7.64
CA ALA A 30 10.07 -1.82 6.75
C ALA A 30 8.84 -2.49 7.39
N GLU A 31 7.67 -2.19 6.83
CA GLU A 31 6.43 -2.90 7.13
C GLU A 31 6.40 -4.17 6.28
N ILE A 32 6.55 -5.33 6.93
CA ILE A 32 6.65 -6.61 6.24
C ILE A 32 5.29 -7.32 6.25
N THR A 33 4.90 -7.89 5.12
CA THR A 33 3.75 -8.81 5.02
C THR A 33 4.18 -10.09 4.34
N LEU A 34 4.02 -11.22 5.02
CA LEU A 34 4.24 -12.53 4.40
C LEU A 34 3.05 -12.90 3.52
N TRP A 35 3.29 -13.69 2.47
CA TRP A 35 2.25 -14.13 1.54
C TRP A 35 1.03 -14.74 2.25
N ASN A 36 1.22 -15.45 3.36
CA ASN A 36 0.16 -16.13 4.10
C ASN A 36 -0.53 -15.29 5.20
N GLU A 37 -0.25 -13.98 5.29
CA GLU A 37 -0.74 -13.09 6.36
C GLU A 37 -1.87 -12.18 5.88
N GLY A 38 -3.01 -12.77 5.49
CA GLY A 38 -4.24 -12.00 5.27
C GLY A 38 -4.30 -11.21 3.95
N ILE A 39 -3.50 -11.61 2.96
CA ILE A 39 -3.58 -11.06 1.59
C ILE A 39 -4.82 -11.57 0.84
N PHE A 40 -5.46 -12.64 1.34
CA PHE A 40 -6.54 -13.36 0.67
C PHE A 40 -7.90 -13.15 1.36
N PRO A 41 -8.82 -12.37 0.77
CA PRO A 41 -10.22 -12.36 1.20
C PRO A 41 -10.88 -13.72 0.95
N LEU A 42 -11.86 -14.08 1.78
CA LEU A 42 -12.74 -15.21 1.48
C LEU A 42 -13.42 -14.99 0.12
N SER A 43 -13.46 -16.03 -0.71
CA SER A 43 -14.12 -16.06 -2.04
C SER A 43 -13.38 -15.46 -3.23
N GLN A 44 -12.11 -15.04 -3.11
CA GLN A 44 -11.28 -14.63 -4.27
C GLN A 44 -10.24 -15.69 -4.63
N GLY A 45 -9.93 -15.80 -5.93
CA GLY A 45 -8.83 -16.63 -6.41
C GLY A 45 -7.47 -16.07 -5.96
N TYR A 46 -6.49 -16.95 -5.71
CA TYR A 46 -5.15 -16.59 -5.24
C TYR A 46 -4.51 -15.47 -6.08
N LEU A 47 -4.53 -15.65 -7.41
CA LEU A 47 -3.96 -14.72 -8.37
C LEU A 47 -4.61 -13.33 -8.29
N GLU A 48 -5.93 -13.28 -8.23
CA GLU A 48 -6.69 -12.02 -8.21
C GLU A 48 -6.39 -11.24 -6.93
N ALA A 49 -6.41 -11.91 -5.79
CA ALA A 49 -6.07 -11.32 -4.50
C ALA A 49 -4.63 -10.77 -4.49
N LEU A 50 -3.68 -11.54 -5.04
CA LEU A 50 -2.29 -11.11 -5.15
C LEU A 50 -2.14 -9.88 -6.05
N VAL A 51 -2.73 -9.90 -7.25
CA VAL A 51 -2.70 -8.77 -8.20
C VAL A 51 -3.32 -7.51 -7.57
N ASN A 52 -4.41 -7.66 -6.83
CA ASN A 52 -5.06 -6.57 -6.10
C ASN A 52 -4.21 -6.04 -4.93
N ALA A 53 -3.33 -6.87 -4.36
CA ALA A 53 -2.44 -6.50 -3.28
C ALA A 53 -1.12 -5.88 -3.75
N LEU A 54 -0.64 -6.20 -4.96
CA LEU A 54 0.60 -5.63 -5.55
C LEU A 54 0.76 -4.12 -5.33
N PRO A 55 -0.28 -3.27 -5.53
CA PRO A 55 -0.11 -1.83 -5.45
C PRO A 55 0.11 -1.30 -4.02
N ARG A 56 0.02 -2.16 -2.99
CA ARG A 56 0.23 -1.84 -1.57
C ARG A 56 1.70 -1.91 -1.17
N PHE A 57 2.54 -2.55 -1.97
CA PHE A 57 3.94 -2.83 -1.66
C PHE A 57 4.88 -1.91 -2.41
N ASP A 58 5.96 -1.50 -1.73
CA ASP A 58 7.05 -0.70 -2.31
C ASP A 58 8.21 -1.59 -2.78
N PHE A 59 8.33 -2.78 -2.20
CA PHE A 59 9.33 -3.80 -2.52
C PHE A 59 8.73 -5.21 -2.41
N ALA A 60 9.40 -6.18 -3.03
CA ALA A 60 9.11 -7.59 -2.83
C ALA A 60 10.40 -8.41 -2.67
N VAL A 61 10.36 -9.41 -1.78
CA VAL A 61 11.40 -10.42 -1.66
C VAL A 61 10.78 -11.80 -1.87
N LEU A 62 11.31 -12.56 -2.81
CA LEU A 62 10.83 -13.91 -3.10
C LEU A 62 11.88 -14.91 -2.61
N VAL A 63 11.50 -15.73 -1.63
CA VAL A 63 12.35 -16.78 -1.09
C VAL A 63 12.25 -18.00 -1.98
N PHE A 64 13.35 -18.34 -2.62
CA PHE A 64 13.49 -19.48 -3.49
C PHE A 64 14.18 -20.62 -2.73
N SER A 65 13.40 -21.65 -2.42
CA SER A 65 13.90 -22.93 -1.93
C SER A 65 13.93 -23.97 -3.05
N ALA A 66 14.76 -24.99 -2.88
CA ALA A 66 15.02 -26.04 -3.87
C ALA A 66 13.93 -27.13 -3.81
N ASP A 67 12.67 -26.75 -4.01
CA ASP A 67 11.50 -27.56 -3.66
C ASP A 67 11.12 -28.60 -4.73
N ASP A 68 11.22 -28.21 -6.01
CA ASP A 68 10.72 -29.02 -7.12
C ASP A 68 11.90 -29.54 -7.97
N GLU A 69 11.87 -30.82 -8.34
CA GLU A 69 12.84 -31.42 -9.25
C GLU A 69 12.44 -31.14 -10.71
N ILE A 70 13.28 -30.42 -11.45
CA ILE A 70 13.10 -30.18 -12.88
C ILE A 70 14.06 -31.08 -13.66
N LYS A 71 13.50 -31.83 -14.62
CA LYS A 71 14.27 -32.57 -15.62
C LYS A 71 14.37 -31.75 -16.90
N SER A 72 15.58 -31.32 -17.26
CA SER A 72 15.82 -30.60 -18.52
C SER A 72 17.02 -31.21 -19.23
N ARG A 73 16.83 -31.56 -20.51
CA ARG A 73 17.90 -32.10 -21.37
C ARG A 73 18.67 -33.29 -20.74
N GLY A 74 17.96 -34.13 -19.99
CA GLY A 74 18.52 -35.32 -19.32
C GLY A 74 19.22 -35.05 -17.98
N ILE A 75 19.23 -33.81 -17.49
CA ILE A 75 19.80 -33.42 -16.19
C ILE A 75 18.64 -33.12 -15.23
N SER A 76 18.68 -33.73 -14.04
CA SER A 76 17.81 -33.41 -12.90
C SER A 76 18.47 -32.31 -12.06
N GLU A 77 17.75 -31.22 -11.84
CA GLU A 77 18.17 -30.12 -10.96
C GLU A 77 16.99 -29.70 -10.08
N LEU A 78 17.28 -29.17 -8.90
CA LEU A 78 16.25 -28.60 -8.04
C LEU A 78 15.99 -27.14 -8.41
N ALA A 79 14.74 -26.73 -8.35
CA ALA A 79 14.29 -25.39 -8.70
C ALA A 79 13.22 -24.89 -7.72
N PRO A 80 12.98 -23.56 -7.71
CA PRO A 80 11.90 -22.98 -6.96
C PRO A 80 10.56 -23.41 -7.54
N ARG A 81 9.53 -23.52 -6.68
CA ARG A 81 8.16 -23.77 -7.13
C ARG A 81 7.70 -22.76 -8.18
N ASP A 82 6.98 -23.25 -9.18
CA ASP A 82 6.44 -22.44 -10.28
C ASP A 82 5.62 -21.24 -9.80
N ASN A 83 4.87 -21.40 -8.70
CA ASN A 83 4.06 -20.31 -8.14
C ASN A 83 4.93 -19.14 -7.64
N VAL A 84 6.07 -19.43 -7.00
CA VAL A 84 6.98 -18.39 -6.47
C VAL A 84 7.73 -17.71 -7.61
N MET A 85 8.07 -18.47 -8.66
CA MET A 85 8.60 -17.93 -9.92
C MET A 85 7.61 -16.98 -10.61
N PHE A 86 6.33 -17.34 -10.63
CA PHE A 86 5.27 -16.52 -11.19
C PHE A 86 5.06 -15.22 -10.38
N GLU A 87 5.06 -15.31 -9.05
CA GLU A 87 5.00 -14.14 -8.15
C GLU A 87 6.15 -13.17 -8.39
N LEU A 88 7.37 -13.70 -8.57
CA LEU A 88 8.53 -12.89 -8.93
C LEU A 88 8.26 -12.09 -10.21
N GLY A 89 7.73 -12.74 -11.25
CA GLY A 89 7.37 -12.08 -12.51
C GLY A 89 6.32 -10.97 -12.31
N LEU A 90 5.28 -11.21 -11.51
CA LEU A 90 4.25 -10.22 -11.19
C LEU A 90 4.83 -8.99 -10.48
N PHE A 91 5.64 -9.20 -9.44
CA PHE A 91 6.24 -8.10 -8.69
C PHE A 91 7.28 -7.35 -9.51
N MET A 92 8.08 -8.04 -10.32
CA MET A 92 9.00 -7.40 -11.26
C MET A 92 8.26 -6.52 -12.27
N GLY A 93 7.14 -7.00 -12.82
CA GLY A 93 6.32 -6.21 -13.75
C GLY A 93 5.73 -4.95 -13.11
N ARG A 94 5.43 -5.01 -11.80
CA ARG A 94 4.83 -3.89 -11.08
C ARG A 94 5.83 -2.92 -10.46
N LEU A 95 6.88 -3.42 -9.83
CA LEU A 95 7.83 -2.65 -9.01
C LEU A 95 9.16 -2.41 -9.73
N GLY A 96 9.44 -3.18 -10.79
CA GLY A 96 10.74 -3.20 -11.46
C GLY A 96 11.77 -4.10 -10.76
N ARG A 97 12.89 -4.30 -11.44
CA ARG A 97 14.00 -5.17 -11.01
C ARG A 97 14.78 -4.64 -9.82
N GLU A 98 14.82 -3.33 -9.64
CA GLU A 98 15.55 -2.67 -8.55
C GLU A 98 14.83 -2.80 -7.20
N ARG A 99 13.53 -3.10 -7.22
CA ARG A 99 12.67 -3.20 -6.03
C ARG A 99 12.16 -4.61 -5.77
N THR A 100 12.60 -5.58 -6.57
CA THR A 100 12.22 -6.98 -6.44
C THR A 100 13.47 -7.83 -6.25
N PHE A 101 13.54 -8.53 -5.12
CA PHE A 101 14.70 -9.29 -4.70
C PHE A 101 14.38 -10.79 -4.67
N VAL A 102 15.39 -11.61 -4.95
CA VAL A 102 15.32 -13.06 -4.74
C VAL A 102 16.27 -13.43 -3.61
N LEU A 103 15.78 -14.20 -2.64
CA LEU A 103 16.59 -14.76 -1.56
C LEU A 103 16.65 -16.28 -1.71
N TYR A 104 17.84 -16.88 -1.70
CA TYR A 104 17.98 -18.34 -1.71
C TYR A 104 19.17 -18.81 -0.86
N ASP A 105 19.15 -20.10 -0.53
CA ASP A 105 20.22 -20.76 0.20
C ASP A 105 21.36 -21.14 -0.75
N ASP A 106 22.55 -20.59 -0.53
CA ASP A 106 23.74 -20.85 -1.35
C ASP A 106 24.25 -22.30 -1.20
N THR A 107 23.92 -22.95 -0.08
CA THR A 107 24.27 -24.36 0.14
C THR A 107 23.39 -25.32 -0.65
N GLN A 108 22.21 -24.86 -1.07
CA GLN A 108 21.21 -25.61 -1.82
C GLN A 108 20.70 -24.75 -2.98
N ARG A 109 21.63 -24.38 -3.87
CA ARG A 109 21.37 -23.39 -4.91
C ARG A 109 20.29 -23.89 -5.89
N PRO A 110 19.12 -23.22 -5.96
CA PRO A 110 18.11 -23.56 -6.95
C PRO A 110 18.56 -23.09 -8.33
N LYS A 111 18.15 -23.81 -9.37
CA LYS A 111 18.34 -23.37 -10.75
C LYS A 111 17.45 -22.14 -11.02
N LEU A 112 18.08 -21.01 -11.28
CA LEU A 112 17.39 -19.79 -11.69
C LEU A 112 17.25 -19.74 -13.23
N PRO A 113 16.07 -19.43 -13.78
CA PRO A 113 15.93 -19.20 -15.21
C PRO A 113 16.81 -18.06 -15.71
N SER A 114 17.36 -18.20 -16.91
CA SER A 114 18.21 -17.18 -17.55
C SER A 114 17.48 -15.85 -17.76
N ASP A 115 16.15 -15.90 -17.89
CA ASP A 115 15.30 -14.70 -18.04
C ASP A 115 15.25 -13.85 -16.76
N LEU A 116 15.67 -14.42 -15.61
CA LEU A 116 15.89 -13.68 -14.36
C LEU A 116 17.27 -13.03 -14.28
N ALA A 117 18.08 -13.08 -15.34
CA ALA A 117 19.38 -12.41 -15.37
C ALA A 117 19.22 -10.93 -15.00
N GLY A 118 19.89 -10.52 -13.92
CA GLY A 118 19.87 -9.16 -13.35
C GLY A 118 18.62 -8.79 -12.53
N VAL A 119 17.88 -9.77 -12.02
CA VAL A 119 17.17 -9.59 -10.75
C VAL A 119 18.21 -9.50 -9.62
N SER A 120 17.95 -8.64 -8.65
CA SER A 120 18.82 -8.50 -7.49
C SER A 120 18.69 -9.74 -6.59
N THR A 121 19.73 -10.58 -6.55
CA THR A 121 19.75 -11.78 -5.71
C THR A 121 20.54 -11.53 -4.43
N ALA A 122 20.01 -12.02 -3.31
CA ALA A 122 20.70 -12.14 -2.04
C ALA A 122 20.78 -13.62 -1.66
N THR A 123 21.84 -14.01 -0.97
CA THR A 123 22.04 -15.39 -0.56
C THR A 123 22.31 -15.49 0.93
N TYR A 124 21.90 -16.61 1.51
CA TYR A 124 22.23 -17.00 2.86
C TYR A 124 22.77 -18.43 2.87
N ARG A 125 23.27 -18.89 4.01
CA ARG A 125 23.74 -20.25 4.19
C ARG A 125 23.00 -20.92 5.34
N SER A 126 22.33 -22.03 5.08
CA SER A 126 21.61 -22.78 6.12
C SER A 126 22.50 -23.71 6.95
N ASP A 127 23.73 -23.98 6.52
CA ASP A 127 24.68 -24.93 7.14
C ASP A 127 25.38 -24.41 8.42
N ARG A 128 24.78 -23.44 9.11
CA ARG A 128 25.31 -22.95 10.38
C ARG A 128 25.22 -24.04 11.45
N ALA A 129 26.31 -24.22 12.19
CA ALA A 129 26.39 -25.21 13.27
C ALA A 129 25.35 -25.00 14.39
N ASP A 130 24.89 -23.77 14.60
CA ASP A 130 23.89 -23.42 15.62
C ASP A 130 22.43 -23.53 15.12
N GLY A 131 22.21 -23.83 13.83
CA GLY A 131 20.88 -23.87 13.22
C GLY A 131 20.13 -22.54 13.23
N ASN A 132 20.80 -21.42 13.55
CA ASN A 132 20.12 -20.14 13.73
C ASN A 132 19.85 -19.46 12.38
N ILE A 133 18.67 -19.72 11.83
CA ILE A 133 18.25 -19.18 10.54
C ILE A 133 18.11 -17.65 10.53
N VAL A 134 17.71 -17.04 11.65
CA VAL A 134 17.63 -15.57 11.78
C VAL A 134 19.02 -14.97 11.60
N ALA A 135 20.04 -15.55 12.23
CA ALA A 135 21.42 -15.13 12.03
C ALA A 135 21.93 -15.46 10.62
N ALA A 136 21.52 -16.59 10.03
CA ALA A 136 21.91 -16.99 8.68
C ALA A 136 21.54 -15.95 7.62
N VAL A 137 20.32 -15.42 7.68
CA VAL A 137 19.83 -14.43 6.70
C VAL A 137 20.31 -13.02 6.99
N GLY A 138 21.14 -12.79 8.02
CA GLY A 138 21.56 -11.45 8.45
C GLY A 138 22.26 -10.64 7.35
N ALA A 139 23.29 -11.19 6.71
CA ALA A 139 24.02 -10.49 5.65
C ALA A 139 23.14 -10.19 4.41
N ALA A 140 22.27 -11.12 4.04
CA ALA A 140 21.27 -10.91 2.99
C ALA A 140 20.30 -9.78 3.37
N SER A 141 19.86 -9.76 4.63
CA SER A 141 18.96 -8.74 5.18
C SER A 141 19.62 -7.36 5.18
N ASP A 142 20.92 -7.26 5.50
CA ASP A 142 21.66 -5.99 5.46
C ASP A 142 21.73 -5.40 4.04
N SER A 143 21.86 -6.27 3.04
CA SER A 143 21.89 -5.88 1.63
C SER A 143 20.52 -5.38 1.17
N ILE A 144 19.45 -6.12 1.50
CA ILE A 144 18.06 -5.74 1.22
C ILE A 144 17.69 -4.44 1.95
N ARG A 145 18.07 -4.31 3.23
CA ARG A 145 17.86 -3.10 4.04
C ARG A 145 18.48 -1.88 3.39
N SER A 146 19.71 -2.01 2.88
CA SER A 146 20.42 -0.91 2.22
C SER A 146 19.67 -0.44 0.97
N ALA A 147 19.16 -1.39 0.17
CA ALA A 147 18.34 -1.07 -1.00
C ALA A 147 17.01 -0.38 -0.61
N ILE A 148 16.30 -0.90 0.40
CA ILE A 148 15.06 -0.30 0.90
C ILE A 148 15.28 1.15 1.35
N ARG A 149 16.33 1.39 2.15
CA ARG A 149 16.66 2.74 2.65
C ARG A 149 17.07 3.70 1.53
N SER A 150 17.77 3.21 0.51
CA SER A 150 18.20 4.03 -0.62
C SER A 150 17.05 4.41 -1.54
N LEU A 151 16.13 3.47 -1.82
CA LEU A 151 15.08 3.64 -2.81
C LEU A 151 13.77 4.20 -2.23
N GLY A 152 13.54 4.04 -0.91
CA GLY A 152 12.38 4.59 -0.22
C GLY A 152 11.03 4.09 -0.73
N VAL A 153 9.95 4.81 -0.38
CA VAL A 153 8.57 4.52 -0.81
C VAL A 153 8.43 4.66 -2.32
N HIS A 154 7.67 3.76 -2.95
CA HIS A 154 7.49 3.75 -4.40
C HIS A 154 6.62 4.95 -4.84
N GLU A 155 7.04 5.67 -5.89
CA GLU A 155 6.37 6.90 -6.38
C GLU A 155 4.86 6.73 -6.62
N SER A 156 4.46 5.63 -7.25
CA SER A 156 3.04 5.27 -7.46
C SER A 156 2.19 5.16 -6.19
N ARG A 157 2.80 4.96 -5.00
CA ARG A 157 2.14 4.97 -3.70
C ARG A 157 2.10 6.39 -3.13
N GLY A 158 3.19 7.14 -3.29
CA GLY A 158 3.23 8.58 -2.96
C GLY A 158 2.15 9.38 -3.67
N SER A 159 2.02 9.23 -4.99
CA SER A 159 1.00 9.95 -5.79
C SER A 159 -0.42 9.53 -5.43
N ARG A 160 -0.68 8.25 -5.12
CA ARG A 160 -2.01 7.77 -4.71
C ARG A 160 -2.41 8.28 -3.33
N ASN A 161 -1.48 8.30 -2.37
CA ASN A 161 -1.73 8.87 -1.06
C ASN A 161 -2.04 10.37 -1.16
N LEU A 162 -1.31 11.09 -2.02
CA LEU A 162 -1.56 12.50 -2.27
C LEU A 162 -2.92 12.74 -2.95
N GLN A 163 -3.30 11.92 -3.93
CA GLN A 163 -4.61 12.00 -4.57
C GLN A 163 -5.73 11.74 -3.57
N GLN A 164 -5.66 10.66 -2.77
CA GLN A 164 -6.67 10.35 -1.75
C GLN A 164 -6.83 11.45 -0.70
N ALA A 165 -5.71 12.06 -0.28
CA ALA A 165 -5.75 13.19 0.64
C ALA A 165 -6.46 14.40 0.00
N THR A 166 -6.21 14.67 -1.28
CA THR A 166 -6.85 15.74 -2.04
C THR A 166 -8.35 15.49 -2.18
N ASP A 167 -8.75 14.28 -2.58
CA ASP A 167 -10.16 13.88 -2.72
C ASP A 167 -10.92 14.01 -1.38
N SER A 168 -10.26 13.67 -0.27
CA SER A 168 -10.85 13.80 1.08
C SER A 168 -11.07 15.26 1.49
N ILE A 169 -10.12 16.15 1.16
CA ILE A 169 -10.24 17.60 1.40
C ILE A 169 -11.36 18.19 0.55
N GLU A 170 -11.44 17.81 -0.72
CA GLU A 170 -12.49 18.25 -1.63
C GLU A 170 -13.87 17.80 -1.12
N TYR A 171 -14.01 16.54 -0.71
CA TYR A 171 -15.23 16.02 -0.13
C TYR A 171 -15.66 16.79 1.13
N ALA A 172 -14.72 17.04 2.05
CA ALA A 172 -14.99 17.80 3.26
C ALA A 172 -15.42 19.23 2.94
N SER A 173 -14.73 19.88 1.99
CA SER A 173 -15.03 21.25 1.54
C SER A 173 -16.42 21.34 0.92
N ASN A 174 -16.77 20.40 0.04
CA ASN A 174 -18.10 20.31 -0.57
C ASN A 174 -19.20 20.06 0.46
N THR A 175 -18.91 19.27 1.51
CA THR A 175 -19.85 19.03 2.61
C THR A 175 -20.08 20.29 3.43
N VAL A 176 -19.01 21.02 3.79
CA VAL A 176 -19.10 22.29 4.50
C VAL A 176 -19.88 23.32 3.68
N ALA A 177 -19.59 23.47 2.39
CA ALA A 177 -20.31 24.37 1.50
C ALA A 177 -21.82 24.07 1.47
N LYS A 178 -22.20 22.78 1.38
CA LYS A 178 -23.62 22.37 1.45
C LYS A 178 -24.28 22.73 2.78
N LEU A 179 -23.57 22.52 3.90
CA LEU A 179 -24.09 22.88 5.24
C LEU A 179 -24.28 24.39 5.38
N VAL A 180 -23.30 25.19 4.95
CA VAL A 180 -23.41 26.65 4.93
C VAL A 180 -24.61 27.09 4.09
N GLY A 181 -24.78 26.55 2.89
CA GLY A 181 -25.95 26.85 2.05
C GLY A 181 -27.29 26.44 2.68
N LEU A 182 -27.35 25.31 3.39
CA LEU A 182 -28.55 24.91 4.14
C LEU A 182 -28.87 25.87 5.29
N LEU A 183 -27.85 26.29 6.06
CA LEU A 183 -28.01 27.25 7.15
C LEU A 183 -28.44 28.63 6.62
N ALA A 184 -27.84 29.10 5.53
CA ALA A 184 -28.22 30.35 4.87
C ALA A 184 -29.68 30.32 4.40
N ARG A 185 -30.11 29.23 3.76
CA ARG A 185 -31.52 29.04 3.37
C ARG A 185 -32.46 29.01 4.57
N SER A 186 -32.12 28.29 5.63
CA SER A 186 -32.91 28.26 6.87
C SER A 186 -33.07 29.67 7.45
N ARG A 187 -31.96 30.42 7.51
CA ARG A 187 -31.95 31.78 8.06
C ARG A 187 -32.78 32.74 7.21
N ALA A 188 -32.71 32.64 5.89
CA ALA A 188 -33.54 33.45 5.00
C ALA A 188 -35.03 33.18 5.20
N VAL A 189 -35.45 31.92 5.37
CA VAL A 189 -36.85 31.57 5.67
C VAL A 189 -37.28 32.14 7.03
N GLU A 190 -36.45 32.00 8.06
CA GLU A 190 -36.73 32.59 9.39
C GLU A 190 -36.93 34.11 9.31
N LEU A 191 -36.02 34.82 8.63
CA LEU A 191 -36.07 36.27 8.50
C LEU A 191 -37.31 36.72 7.69
N ASP A 192 -37.68 36.03 6.62
CA ASP A 192 -38.89 36.32 5.83
C ASP A 192 -40.16 36.12 6.67
N VAL A 193 -40.24 35.02 7.43
CA VAL A 193 -41.38 34.75 8.32
C VAL A 193 -41.49 35.84 9.39
N ILE A 194 -40.40 36.19 10.07
CA ILE A 194 -40.40 37.22 11.12
C ILE A 194 -40.81 38.58 10.54
N SER A 195 -40.24 38.97 9.40
CA SER A 195 -40.55 40.21 8.70
C SER A 195 -42.04 40.29 8.33
N ARG A 196 -42.63 39.21 7.82
CA ARG A 196 -44.05 39.17 7.43
C ARG A 196 -45.01 39.16 8.61
N GLN A 197 -44.72 38.39 9.66
CA GLN A 197 -45.65 38.20 10.79
C GLN A 197 -45.53 39.32 11.83
N PHE A 198 -44.32 39.83 12.08
CA PHE A 198 -44.04 40.76 13.17
C PHE A 198 -43.53 42.13 12.69
N GLY A 199 -43.36 42.33 11.38
CA GLY A 199 -42.81 43.58 10.85
C GLY A 199 -43.60 44.84 11.22
N GLY A 200 -44.92 44.73 11.38
CA GLY A 200 -45.76 45.86 11.83
C GLY A 200 -45.57 46.25 13.30
N LEU A 201 -44.86 45.43 14.09
CA LEU A 201 -44.60 45.65 15.52
C LEU A 201 -43.14 46.06 15.79
N MET A 202 -42.29 46.11 14.77
CA MET A 202 -40.86 46.37 14.91
C MET A 202 -40.48 47.82 14.55
N PRO A 203 -39.44 48.38 15.20
CA PRO A 203 -38.81 49.63 14.79
C PRO A 203 -38.33 49.60 13.33
N ALA A 204 -38.48 50.73 12.62
CA ALA A 204 -38.23 50.82 11.18
C ALA A 204 -36.76 50.55 10.80
N ASP A 205 -35.83 50.90 11.68
CA ASP A 205 -34.39 50.66 11.54
C ASP A 205 -34.03 49.16 11.61
N ILE A 206 -34.62 48.43 12.56
CA ILE A 206 -34.43 46.97 12.70
C ILE A 206 -34.99 46.23 11.47
N LEU A 207 -36.17 46.65 11.01
CA LEU A 207 -36.83 46.07 9.84
C LEU A 207 -36.03 46.31 8.54
N ALA A 208 -35.41 47.48 8.40
CA ALA A 208 -34.53 47.79 7.28
C ALA A 208 -33.27 46.91 7.29
N SER A 209 -32.64 46.74 8.45
CA SER A 209 -31.47 45.85 8.62
C SER A 209 -31.80 44.41 8.25
N MET A 210 -32.91 43.86 8.77
CA MET A 210 -33.30 42.47 8.47
C MET A 210 -33.62 42.24 6.98
N ARG A 211 -34.20 43.24 6.30
CA ARG A 211 -34.47 43.15 4.85
C ARG A 211 -33.18 43.19 4.04
N GLN A 212 -32.19 43.95 4.49
CA GLN A 212 -30.86 43.97 3.88
C GLN A 212 -30.16 42.62 4.07
N ASP A 213 -30.13 42.08 5.30
CA ASP A 213 -29.56 40.75 5.59
C ASP A 213 -30.23 39.64 4.77
N LEU A 214 -31.56 39.70 4.61
CA LEU A 214 -32.30 38.76 3.76
C LEU A 214 -31.89 38.87 2.29
N ALA A 215 -31.75 40.10 1.77
CA ALA A 215 -31.36 40.34 0.38
C ALA A 215 -29.94 39.85 0.10
N ASP A 216 -29.01 40.08 1.04
CA ASP A 216 -27.63 39.64 0.95
C ASP A 216 -27.54 38.09 0.97
N LEU A 217 -28.25 37.43 1.89
CA LEU A 217 -28.31 35.96 1.95
C LEU A 217 -28.97 35.32 0.71
N GLN A 218 -29.99 35.97 0.14
CA GLN A 218 -30.66 35.50 -1.09
C GLN A 218 -29.80 35.71 -2.34
N ALA A 219 -28.91 36.69 -2.35
CA ALA A 219 -27.93 36.89 -3.40
C ALA A 219 -26.85 35.79 -3.35
N GLU A 220 -26.37 35.43 -2.16
CA GLU A 220 -25.34 34.39 -1.96
C GLU A 220 -25.82 32.95 -2.20
N THR A 221 -27.13 32.69 -2.15
CA THR A 221 -27.71 31.35 -2.37
C THR A 221 -28.22 31.08 -3.79
N LYS A 222 -28.07 32.05 -4.71
CA LYS A 222 -28.52 31.96 -6.12
C LYS A 222 -27.42 31.53 -7.13
N GLU A 223 -26.17 31.42 -6.69
CA GLU A 223 -25.08 30.72 -7.42
C GLU A 223 -25.00 29.24 -7.01
#